data_AF-A0A965G102-F1
#
_entry.id   AF-A0A965G102-F1
#
_cell.length_a   1.000
_cell.length_b   1.000
_cell.length_c   1.000
_cell.angle_alpha   90.00
_cell.angle_beta   90.00
_cell.angle_gamma   90.00
#
_symmetry.space_group_name_H-M   'P 1'
#
loop_
_entity.id
_entity.type
_entity.pdbx_description
1 polymer ?
#
loop_
_entity_poly.entity_id
_entity_poly.type
_entity_poly.pdbx_seq_one_letter_code
_entity_poly.pdbx_strand_id
1 'polypeptide(L)'
;MQRFFHDELRQLRDDLILMGERSLDMTRMVLRAVEAGDDSLALQVRGMDDRVDELEKRVDREIMRYLTLFGPMGSDVRLLLAARDIGHDL
;
A
#
# COMPACT_ATOMS: atom_id res chain seq x y z
N MET A 1 -15.18 1.13 21.40
CA MET A 1 -15.31 0.56 20.04
C MET A 1 -14.84 1.53 18.97
N GLN A 2 -15.28 2.80 18.96
CA GLN A 2 -14.83 3.82 17.98
C GLN A 2 -13.35 4.26 18.07
N ARG A 3 -12.63 4.00 19.18
CA ARG A 3 -11.23 4.44 19.35
C ARG A 3 -10.20 3.48 18.70
N PHE A 4 -10.34 2.18 18.98
CA PHE A 4 -10.09 1.10 17.99
C PHE A 4 -10.91 1.43 16.72
N PHE A 5 -10.88 0.78 15.59
CA PHE A 5 -11.34 1.39 14.32
C PHE A 5 -10.62 2.70 13.92
N HIS A 6 -10.62 3.78 14.70
CA HIS A 6 -9.88 5.00 14.36
C HIS A 6 -8.35 4.82 14.42
N ASP A 7 -7.83 4.04 15.37
CA ASP A 7 -6.42 3.66 15.43
C ASP A 7 -6.03 2.79 14.22
N GLU A 8 -6.91 1.90 13.82
CA GLU A 8 -6.74 0.99 12.69
C GLU A 8 -6.79 1.71 11.34
N LEU A 9 -7.69 2.70 11.19
CA LEU A 9 -7.70 3.58 10.03
C LEU A 9 -6.43 4.44 9.95
N ARG A 10 -5.83 4.83 11.07
CA ARG A 10 -4.52 5.49 11.08
C ARG A 10 -3.44 4.54 10.55
N GLN A 11 -3.42 3.30 11.04
CA GLN A 11 -2.46 2.30 10.57
C GLN A 11 -2.59 2.04 9.06
N LEU A 12 -3.82 1.86 8.58
CA LEU A 12 -4.10 1.67 7.14
C LEU A 12 -3.59 2.85 6.31
N ARG A 13 -3.84 4.09 6.75
CA ARG A 13 -3.32 5.29 6.09
C ARG A 13 -1.79 5.29 6.07
N ASP A 14 -1.15 4.97 7.19
CA ASP A 14 0.30 4.99 7.30
C ASP A 14 0.95 3.91 6.41
N ASP A 15 0.32 2.74 6.28
CA ASP A 15 0.73 1.69 5.35
C ASP A 15 0.61 2.14 3.88
N LEU A 16 -0.47 2.82 3.50
CA LEU A 16 -0.65 3.37 2.14
C LEU A 16 0.38 4.47 1.81
N ILE A 17 0.68 5.36 2.77
CA ILE A 17 1.72 6.37 2.59
C ILE A 17 3.07 5.69 2.34
N LEU A 18 3.39 4.66 3.13
CA LEU A 18 4.61 3.88 2.96
C LEU A 18 4.67 3.20 1.59
N MET A 19 3.57 2.60 1.11
CA MET A 19 3.50 2.04 -0.26
C MET A 19 3.86 3.10 -1.30
N GLY A 20 3.23 4.27 -1.23
CA GLY A 20 3.49 5.38 -2.15
C GLY A 20 4.93 5.89 -2.12
N GLU A 21 5.54 5.99 -0.93
CA GLU A 21 6.96 6.33 -0.80
C GLU A 21 7.87 5.30 -1.48
N ARG A 22 7.56 4.00 -1.34
CA ARG A 22 8.30 2.92 -1.99
C ARG A 22 8.12 2.96 -3.51
N SER A 23 6.90 3.10 -4.02
CA SER A 23 6.63 3.21 -5.45
C SER A 23 7.33 4.42 -6.08
N LEU A 24 7.41 5.55 -5.35
CA LEU A 24 8.15 6.72 -5.78
C LEU A 24 9.66 6.48 -5.86
N ASP A 25 10.23 5.81 -4.85
CA ASP A 25 11.66 5.47 -4.83
C ASP A 25 12.01 4.45 -5.90
N MET A 26 11.16 3.45 -6.15
CA MET A 26 11.29 2.51 -7.26
C MET A 26 11.31 3.26 -8.60
N THR A 27 10.36 4.17 -8.81
CA THR A 27 10.30 5.00 -10.03
C THR A 27 11.60 5.79 -10.24
N ARG A 28 12.11 6.44 -9.20
CA ARG A 28 13.39 7.18 -9.26
C ARG A 28 14.57 6.26 -9.58
N MET A 29 14.60 5.06 -9.01
CA MET A 29 15.67 4.10 -9.23
C MET A 29 15.65 3.52 -10.65
N VAL A 30 14.46 3.21 -11.20
CA VAL A 30 14.30 2.78 -12.61
C VAL A 30 14.80 3.86 -13.57
N LEU A 31 14.43 5.12 -13.35
CA LEU A 31 14.89 6.22 -14.20
C LEU A 31 16.42 6.30 -14.23
N ARG A 32 17.07 6.19 -13.06
CA ARG A 32 18.54 6.14 -12.97
C ARG A 32 19.14 4.91 -13.64
N ALA A 33 18.51 3.75 -13.50
CA ALA A 33 18.96 2.51 -14.15
C ALA A 33 18.97 2.67 -15.68
N VAL A 34 17.92 3.30 -16.23
CA VAL A 34 17.81 3.57 -17.68
C VAL A 34 18.84 4.61 -18.13
N GLU A 35 18.99 5.71 -17.40
CA GLU A 35 19.96 6.76 -17.73
C GLU A 35 21.42 6.25 -17.69
N ALA A 36 21.74 5.37 -16.74
CA ALA A 36 23.08 4.82 -16.56
C ALA A 36 23.34 3.53 -17.36
N GLY A 37 22.31 2.89 -17.91
CA GLY A 37 22.41 1.55 -18.51
C GLY A 37 22.80 0.47 -17.49
N ASP A 38 22.32 0.58 -16.25
CA ASP A 38 22.70 -0.29 -15.13
C ASP A 38 21.60 -1.32 -14.81
N ASP A 39 21.78 -2.53 -15.31
CA ASP A 39 20.87 -3.67 -15.08
C ASP A 39 20.79 -4.07 -13.59
N SER A 40 21.81 -3.77 -12.78
CA SER A 40 21.81 -4.11 -11.36
C SER A 40 20.80 -3.28 -10.57
N LEU A 41 20.61 -2.01 -10.95
CA LEU A 41 19.58 -1.15 -10.39
C LEU A 41 18.18 -1.62 -10.80
N ALA A 42 18.00 -2.06 -12.05
CA ALA A 42 16.73 -2.63 -12.49
C ALA A 42 16.36 -3.92 -11.72
N LEU A 43 17.34 -4.79 -11.44
CA LEU A 43 17.13 -5.98 -10.61
C LEU A 43 16.77 -5.64 -9.15
N GLN A 44 17.33 -4.56 -8.61
CA GLN A 44 16.97 -4.07 -7.28
C GLN A 44 15.53 -3.57 -7.23
N VAL A 45 15.09 -2.81 -8.24
CA VAL A 45 13.69 -2.36 -8.35
C VAL A 45 12.74 -3.55 -8.34
N ARG A 46 13.04 -4.61 -9.10
CA ARG A 46 12.19 -5.82 -9.11
C ARG A 46 12.04 -6.43 -7.72
N GLY A 47 13.11 -6.46 -6.92
CA GLY A 47 13.04 -6.94 -5.54
C GLY A 47 12.35 -5.97 -4.58
N MET A 48 12.23 -4.69 -4.93
CA MET A 48 11.43 -3.71 -4.19
C MET A 48 9.93 -3.88 -4.49
N ASP A 49 9.59 -4.18 -5.74
CA ASP A 49 8.22 -4.45 -6.21
C ASP A 49 7.60 -5.60 -5.42
N ASP A 50 8.32 -6.71 -5.29
CA ASP A 50 7.90 -7.86 -4.46
C ASP A 50 7.54 -7.46 -3.01
N ARG A 51 8.22 -6.45 -2.44
CA ARG A 51 7.96 -5.97 -1.07
C ARG A 51 6.74 -5.05 -1.01
N VAL A 52 6.46 -4.30 -2.07
CA VAL A 52 5.24 -3.49 -2.18
C VAL A 52 4.02 -4.41 -2.33
N ASP A 53 4.11 -5.45 -3.15
CA ASP A 53 3.10 -6.50 -3.25
C ASP A 53 2.76 -7.16 -1.91
N GLU A 54 3.79 -7.45 -1.10
CA GLU A 54 3.58 -8.01 0.24
C GLU A 54 2.84 -7.02 1.17
N LEU A 55 3.13 -5.73 1.04
CA LEU A 55 2.50 -4.65 1.79
C LEU A 55 1.05 -4.44 1.35
N GLU A 56 0.77 -4.44 0.04
CA GLU A 56 -0.58 -4.39 -0.53
C GLU A 56 -1.42 -5.56 -0.01
N LYS A 57 -0.91 -6.79 -0.12
CA LYS A 57 -1.60 -7.99 0.39
C LYS A 57 -1.87 -7.90 1.89
N ARG A 58 -1.03 -7.21 2.67
CA ARG A 58 -1.26 -6.97 4.10
C ARG A 58 -2.40 -5.98 4.30
N VAL A 59 -2.38 -4.86 3.58
CA VAL A 59 -3.44 -3.85 3.58
C VAL A 59 -4.80 -4.49 3.26
N ASP A 60 -4.87 -5.30 2.21
CA ASP A 60 -6.08 -6.03 1.80
C ASP A 60 -6.64 -6.94 2.90
N ARG A 61 -5.74 -7.67 3.59
CA ARG A 61 -6.13 -8.53 4.72
C ARG A 61 -6.66 -7.71 5.89
N GLU A 62 -6.06 -6.58 6.21
CA GLU A 62 -6.53 -5.70 7.29
C GLU A 62 -7.90 -5.10 6.97
N ILE A 63 -8.09 -4.62 5.74
CA ILE A 63 -9.38 -4.11 5.28
C ILE A 63 -10.47 -5.18 5.42
N MET A 64 -10.21 -6.41 4.98
CA MET A 64 -11.16 -7.51 5.13
C MET A 64 -11.43 -7.86 6.60
N ARG A 65 -10.40 -7.81 7.45
CA ARG A 65 -10.53 -7.99 8.90
C ARG A 65 -11.44 -6.92 9.51
N TYR A 66 -11.32 -5.66 9.09
CA TYR A 66 -12.14 -4.56 9.60
C TYR A 66 -13.60 -4.66 9.14
N LEU A 67 -13.82 -4.99 7.86
CA LEU A 67 -15.15 -5.22 7.33
C LEU A 67 -15.88 -6.33 8.11
N THR A 68 -15.18 -7.43 8.42
CA THR A 68 -15.76 -8.59 9.12
C THR A 68 -15.93 -8.39 10.62
N LEU A 69 -14.99 -7.74 11.29
CA LEU A 69 -15.02 -7.58 12.75
C LEU A 69 -16.00 -6.51 13.21
N PHE A 70 -16.12 -5.40 12.47
CA PHE A 70 -16.89 -4.25 12.91
C PHE A 70 -18.22 -4.05 12.17
N GLY A 71 -18.41 -4.72 11.03
CA GLY A 71 -19.59 -4.54 10.18
C GLY A 71 -19.87 -3.07 9.82
N PRO A 72 -18.86 -2.28 9.40
CA PRO A 72 -19.05 -0.87 9.08
C PRO A 72 -20.07 -0.70 7.95
N MET A 73 -20.68 0.48 7.84
CA MET A 73 -21.71 0.77 6.85
C MET A 73 -21.51 2.13 6.19
N GLY A 74 -22.09 2.29 5.00
CA GLY A 74 -22.16 3.59 4.32
C GLY A 74 -20.78 4.15 3.98
N SER A 75 -20.44 5.30 4.58
CA SER A 75 -19.17 6.01 4.32
C SER A 75 -17.94 5.19 4.67
N ASP A 76 -18.01 4.39 5.73
CA ASP A 76 -16.85 3.68 6.26
C ASP A 76 -16.44 2.53 5.34
N VAL A 77 -17.42 1.81 4.77
CA VAL A 77 -17.16 0.79 3.74
C VAL A 77 -16.57 1.42 2.49
N ARG A 78 -17.12 2.55 2.04
CA ARG A 78 -16.59 3.25 0.86
C ARG A 78 -15.15 3.73 1.08
N LEU A 79 -14.83 4.21 2.28
CA LEU A 79 -13.47 4.61 2.62
C LEU A 79 -12.50 3.43 2.57
N LEU A 80 -12.88 2.29 3.15
CA LEU A 80 -12.07 1.07 3.14
C LEU A 80 -11.85 0.53 1.71
N LEU A 81 -12.88 0.58 0.85
CA LEU A 81 -12.76 0.16 -0.54
C LEU A 81 -11.89 1.14 -1.34
N ALA A 82 -12.06 2.46 -1.16
CA ALA A 82 -11.19 3.44 -1.82
C ALA A 82 -9.72 3.29 -1.38
N ALA A 83 -9.48 3.00 -0.10
CA ALA A 83 -8.14 2.71 0.41
C ALA A 83 -7.52 1.48 -0.26
N ARG A 84 -8.33 0.43 -0.49
CA ARG A 84 -7.91 -0.76 -1.24
C ARG A 84 -7.55 -0.41 -2.70
N ASP A 85 -8.44 0.29 -3.39
CA ASP A 85 -8.24 0.64 -4.80
C ASP A 85 -6.98 1.50 -4.97
N ILE A 86 -6.75 2.46 -4.07
CA ILE A 86 -5.50 3.25 -4.03
C ILE A 86 -4.29 2.34 -3.81
N GLY A 87 -4.37 1.37 -2.90
CA GLY A 87 -3.27 0.42 -2.67
C GLY A 87 -2.92 -0.41 -3.91
N HIS A 88 -3.91 -0.82 -4.68
CA HIS A 88 -3.75 -1.58 -5.92
C HIS A 88 -3.22 -0.74 -7.10
N ASP A 89 -3.46 0.58 -7.09
CA ASP A 89 -2.96 1.50 -8.11
C ASP A 89 -1.49 1.93 -7.89
N LEU A 90 -0.90 1.62 -6.74
CA LEU A 90 0.46 2.00 -6.32
C LEU A 90 1.52 0.94 -6.65
#